data_AF-A0A7W1JPZ0-F1
#
_entry.id   AF-A0A7W1JPZ0-F1
#
_cell.length_a   1.000
_cell.length_b   1.000
_cell.length_c   1.000
_cell.angle_alpha   90.00
_cell.angle_beta   90.00
_cell.angle_gamma   90.00
#
_symmetry.space_group_name_H-M   'P 1'
#
loop_
_entity.id
_entity.type
_entity.pdbx_description
1 polymer ?
#
loop_
_entity_poly.entity_id
_entity_poly.type
_entity_poly.pdbx_seq_one_letter_code
_entity_poly.pdbx_strand_id
1 'polypeptide(L)'
;LQIRSREVEYTADPDIQVYHDAEASDRDSLMRTKKLTWNRETDTITMEGACEYYGPEAILVAPKVVVFRKEKRAVATGDVRLLVKPERQKGVVPQSAVPPAQPVLPQGLKQPPVQGPREIDEELRSGKTARKYPVVVTCEKVEYTYAKGRKQAIITGSPKARQQMRAGSWREITGPKAIYEEEKEILTVLSSEGGHDVRMKNSAGDDLTAQKLVISTTEGKEKMTGTLIEGVMKVREDEVKSEGGG
;
A
#
# COMPACT_ATOMS: atom_id res chain seq x y z
N LEU A 1 7.18 20.51 12.79
CA LEU A 1 6.22 20.98 11.78
C LEU A 1 6.54 22.42 11.39
N GLN A 2 7.12 22.61 10.21
CA GLN A 2 7.19 23.90 9.52
C GLN A 2 6.12 23.90 8.43
N ILE A 3 5.34 24.97 8.32
CA ILE A 3 4.33 25.14 7.27
C ILE A 3 4.74 26.33 6.41
N ARG A 4 4.79 26.11 5.10
CA ARG A 4 4.89 27.16 4.08
C ARG A 4 3.58 27.16 3.32
N SER A 5 2.98 28.33 3.12
CA SER A 5 1.78 28.47 2.30
C SER A 5 1.91 29.70 1.42
N ARG A 6 1.13 29.72 0.33
CA ARG A 6 1.03 30.90 -0.53
C ARG A 6 0.14 31.95 0.12
N GLU A 7 -0.97 31.51 0.71
CA GLU A 7 -1.95 32.35 1.37
C GLU A 7 -2.32 31.75 2.72
N VAL A 8 -2.69 32.61 3.65
CA VAL A 8 -3.21 32.24 4.97
C VAL A 8 -4.46 33.06 5.24
N GLU A 9 -5.51 32.37 5.63
CA GLU A 9 -6.78 32.96 6.05
C GLU A 9 -6.95 32.70 7.55
N TYR A 10 -7.12 33.80 8.29
CA TYR A 10 -7.50 33.78 9.69
C TYR A 10 -9.01 33.89 9.76
N THR A 11 -9.67 32.88 10.32
CA THR A 11 -11.12 32.89 10.45
C THR A 11 -11.56 33.73 11.66
N ALA A 12 -12.87 33.96 11.79
CA ALA A 12 -13.43 34.62 12.98
C ALA A 12 -13.13 33.85 14.28
N ASP A 13 -12.91 32.54 14.17
CA ASP A 13 -12.41 31.69 15.25
C ASP A 13 -10.86 31.72 15.24
N PRO A 14 -10.21 32.26 16.29
CA PRO A 14 -8.74 32.33 16.36
C PRO A 14 -8.07 30.95 16.42
N ASP A 15 -8.81 29.89 16.77
CA ASP A 15 -8.31 28.53 16.85
C ASP A 15 -8.35 27.81 15.50
N ILE A 16 -8.97 28.40 14.47
CA ILE A 16 -9.01 27.83 13.11
C ILE A 16 -8.15 28.68 12.18
N GLN A 17 -7.14 28.03 11.60
CA GLN A 17 -6.26 28.62 10.59
C GLN A 17 -6.36 27.83 9.29
N VAL A 18 -6.58 28.55 8.19
CA VAL A 18 -6.67 27.95 6.86
C VAL A 18 -5.47 28.41 6.04
N TYR A 19 -4.77 27.47 5.44
CA TYR A 19 -3.61 27.68 4.60
C TYR A 19 -3.91 27.16 3.20
N HIS A 20 -3.65 27.96 2.17
CA HIS A 20 -3.84 27.58 0.77
C HIS A 20 -2.50 27.32 0.09
N ASP A 21 -2.47 26.30 -0.77
CA ASP A 21 -1.26 25.76 -1.39
C ASP A 21 -0.16 25.53 -0.36
N ALA A 22 -0.47 24.71 0.64
CA ALA A 22 0.36 24.50 1.82
C ALA A 22 1.33 23.33 1.61
N GLU A 23 2.58 23.57 1.98
CA GLU A 23 3.63 22.58 2.14
C GLU A 23 3.97 22.49 3.63
N ALA A 24 3.82 21.30 4.22
CA ALA A 24 4.18 21.05 5.60
C ALA A 24 5.35 20.05 5.65
N SER A 25 6.43 20.42 6.33
CA SER A 25 7.60 19.56 6.51
C SER A 25 7.81 19.20 7.98
N ASP A 26 8.16 17.94 8.21
CA ASP A 26 8.50 17.44 9.53
C ASP A 26 9.60 16.38 9.44
N ARG A 27 10.80 16.72 9.96
CA ARG A 27 12.07 15.95 9.99
C ARG A 27 12.38 15.12 8.73
N ASP A 28 11.66 14.02 8.53
CA ASP A 28 11.88 13.04 7.47
C ASP A 28 10.69 12.90 6.49
N SER A 29 9.73 13.82 6.56
CA SER A 29 8.50 13.77 5.76
C SER A 29 8.08 15.14 5.23
N LEU A 30 7.49 15.12 4.03
CA LEU A 30 6.96 16.28 3.33
C LEU A 30 5.50 16.03 2.97
N MET A 31 4.63 16.99 3.24
CA MET A 31 3.22 16.99 2.86
C MET A 31 2.92 18.19 1.98
N ARG A 32 2.14 17.98 0.92
CA ARG A 32 1.63 19.04 0.03
C ARG A 32 0.13 18.90 -0.11
N THR A 33 -0.57 20.02 -0.12
CA THR A 33 -2.02 20.06 -0.31
C THR A 33 -2.48 21.42 -0.81
N LYS A 34 -3.61 21.48 -1.51
CA LYS A 34 -4.23 22.74 -1.92
C LYS A 34 -4.84 23.51 -0.77
N LYS A 35 -5.37 22.80 0.23
CA LYS A 35 -5.96 23.40 1.43
C LYS A 35 -5.53 22.62 2.66
N LEU A 36 -5.07 23.33 3.68
CA LEU A 36 -4.78 22.80 5.00
C LEU A 36 -5.54 23.64 6.02
N THR A 37 -6.41 23.00 6.79
CA THR A 37 -7.13 23.60 7.91
C THR A 37 -6.58 23.04 9.20
N TRP A 38 -6.07 23.89 10.07
CA TRP A 38 -5.61 23.51 11.39
C TRP A 38 -6.56 24.06 12.44
N ASN A 39 -7.22 23.15 13.16
CA ASN A 39 -7.98 23.47 14.36
C ASN A 39 -7.09 23.23 15.59
N ARG A 40 -6.74 24.30 16.31
CA ARG A 40 -5.80 24.28 17.45
C ARG A 40 -6.45 23.77 18.73
N GLU A 41 -7.76 23.99 18.90
CA GLU A 41 -8.53 23.50 20.05
C GLU A 41 -8.52 21.96 20.11
N THR A 42 -8.88 21.32 19.00
CA THR A 42 -8.91 19.86 18.86
C THR A 42 -7.55 19.27 18.49
N ASP A 43 -6.59 20.10 18.06
CA ASP A 43 -5.29 19.72 17.49
C ASP A 43 -5.44 18.76 16.29
N THR A 44 -6.36 19.12 15.40
CA THR A 44 -6.68 18.37 14.18
C THR A 44 -6.23 19.15 12.95
N ILE A 45 -5.50 18.48 12.06
CA ILE A 45 -5.09 19.03 10.78
C ILE A 45 -5.88 18.32 9.67
N THR A 46 -6.66 19.07 8.90
CA THR A 46 -7.43 18.56 7.77
C THR A 46 -6.82 19.09 6.48
N MET A 47 -6.44 18.21 5.59
CA MET A 47 -5.87 18.51 4.29
C MET A 47 -6.84 18.06 3.20
N GLU A 48 -7.13 18.95 2.24
CA GLU A 48 -8.08 18.71 1.16
C GLU A 48 -7.52 19.21 -0.18
N GLY A 49 -7.76 18.42 -1.23
CA GLY A 49 -7.41 18.77 -2.60
C GLY A 49 -5.99 18.30 -2.97
N ALA A 50 -5.91 17.06 -3.47
CA ALA A 50 -4.68 16.41 -3.93
C ALA A 50 -3.57 16.43 -2.87
N CYS A 51 -3.82 15.78 -1.73
CA CYS A 51 -2.85 15.64 -0.67
C CYS A 51 -1.77 14.64 -1.09
N GLU A 52 -0.52 15.07 -1.06
CA GLU A 52 0.64 14.21 -1.32
C GLU A 52 1.52 14.16 -0.07
N TYR A 53 1.82 12.97 0.40
CA TYR A 53 2.73 12.70 1.50
C TYR A 53 3.94 11.93 0.97
N TYR A 54 5.13 12.46 1.22
CA TYR A 54 6.40 11.84 0.89
C TYR A 54 7.10 11.45 2.19
N GLY A 55 7.11 10.15 2.48
CA GLY A 55 7.84 9.58 3.62
C GLY A 55 9.08 8.80 3.19
N PRO A 56 9.89 8.34 4.16
CA PRO A 56 11.11 7.58 3.89
C PRO A 56 10.81 6.20 3.28
N GLU A 57 9.67 5.59 3.64
CA GLU A 57 9.29 4.25 3.18
C GLU A 57 8.24 4.22 2.08
N ALA A 58 7.39 5.25 2.02
CA ALA A 58 6.27 5.26 1.10
C ALA A 58 5.88 6.68 0.69
N ILE A 59 5.21 6.78 -0.44
CA ILE A 59 4.56 8.00 -0.92
C ILE A 59 3.07 7.73 -0.95
N LEU A 60 2.27 8.61 -0.36
CA LEU A 60 0.80 8.50 -0.31
C LEU A 60 0.19 9.68 -1.03
N VAL A 61 -0.82 9.41 -1.85
CA VAL A 61 -1.64 10.43 -2.51
C VAL A 61 -3.10 10.15 -2.19
N ALA A 62 -3.82 11.16 -1.72
CA ALA A 62 -5.24 11.05 -1.42
C ALA A 62 -5.95 12.41 -1.59
N PRO A 63 -7.23 12.46 -1.95
CA PRO A 63 -7.97 13.71 -2.00
C PRO A 63 -8.15 14.39 -0.65
N LYS A 64 -8.26 13.60 0.42
CA LYS A 64 -8.42 14.11 1.79
C LYS A 64 -7.60 13.33 2.78
N VAL A 65 -6.90 14.04 3.66
CA VAL A 65 -6.14 13.48 4.78
C VAL A 65 -6.45 14.26 6.05
N VAL A 66 -6.83 13.56 7.12
CA VAL A 66 -7.09 14.16 8.43
C VAL A 66 -6.10 13.57 9.44
N VAL A 67 -5.36 14.43 10.14
CA VAL A 67 -4.39 14.05 11.16
C VAL A 67 -4.89 14.52 12.53
N PHE A 68 -5.22 13.55 13.38
CA PHE A 68 -5.61 13.72 14.78
C PHE A 68 -4.35 13.62 15.65
N ARG A 69 -3.75 14.76 16.00
CA ARG A 69 -2.43 14.76 16.67
C ARG A 69 -2.49 14.25 18.11
N LYS A 70 -3.56 14.56 18.84
CA LYS A 70 -3.80 14.03 20.21
C LYS A 70 -3.89 12.51 20.24
N GLU A 71 -4.58 11.93 19.26
CA GLU A 71 -4.76 10.48 19.12
C GLU A 71 -3.57 9.77 18.47
N LYS A 72 -2.65 10.53 17.86
CA LYS A 72 -1.56 10.02 17.02
C LYS A 72 -2.10 9.14 15.88
N ARG A 73 -3.13 9.63 15.19
CA ARG A 73 -3.85 8.91 14.14
C ARG A 73 -4.01 9.78 12.91
N ALA A 74 -3.77 9.23 11.73
CA ALA A 74 -4.00 9.87 10.44
C ALA A 74 -4.99 9.04 9.61
N VAL A 75 -5.87 9.69 8.87
CA VAL A 75 -6.90 9.05 8.06
C VAL A 75 -6.87 9.66 6.67
N ALA A 76 -6.53 8.87 5.66
CA ALA A 76 -6.58 9.24 4.24
C ALA A 76 -7.82 8.61 3.60
N THR A 77 -8.54 9.37 2.77
CA THR A 77 -9.81 8.95 2.15
C THR A 77 -9.98 9.45 0.72
N GLY A 78 -10.70 8.66 -0.08
CA GLY A 78 -11.26 9.06 -1.38
C GLY A 78 -10.39 8.70 -2.58
N ASP A 79 -10.04 7.42 -2.78
CA ASP A 79 -9.03 6.97 -3.77
C ASP A 79 -7.60 7.25 -3.33
N VAL A 80 -7.21 6.54 -2.26
CA VAL A 80 -5.87 6.57 -1.72
C VAL A 80 -4.97 5.70 -2.59
N ARG A 81 -3.86 6.29 -3.04
CA ARG A 81 -2.79 5.59 -3.76
C ARG A 81 -1.52 5.64 -2.91
N LEU A 82 -0.96 4.49 -2.61
CA LEU A 82 0.26 4.35 -1.82
C LEU A 82 1.32 3.65 -2.66
N LEU A 83 2.46 4.29 -2.83
CA LEU A 83 3.65 3.70 -3.44
C LEU A 83 4.63 3.34 -2.34
N VAL A 84 4.73 2.04 -2.03
CA VAL A 84 5.73 1.51 -1.09
C VAL A 84 7.05 1.38 -1.83
N LYS A 85 8.10 2.02 -1.31
CA LYS A 85 9.43 2.00 -1.91
C LYS A 85 10.10 0.64 -1.70
N PRO A 86 10.94 0.20 -2.65
CA PRO A 86 11.77 -0.98 -2.43
C PRO A 86 12.76 -0.73 -1.30
N GLU A 87 13.19 -1.80 -0.63
CA GLU A 87 14.07 -1.74 0.54
C GLU A 87 15.36 -0.96 0.28
N ARG A 88 15.96 -1.13 -0.90
CA ARG A 88 17.19 -0.42 -1.32
C ARG A 88 17.02 1.10 -1.46
N GLN A 89 15.78 1.60 -1.46
CA GLN A 89 15.45 3.03 -1.56
C GLN A 89 14.82 3.58 -0.26
N LYS A 90 14.78 2.80 0.83
CA LYS A 90 14.37 3.28 2.15
C LYS A 90 15.21 4.52 2.51
N GLY A 91 14.54 5.59 2.95
CA GLY A 91 15.19 6.83 3.40
C GLY A 91 15.53 7.85 2.30
N VAL A 92 15.40 7.50 1.02
CA VAL A 92 15.52 8.49 -0.07
C VAL A 92 14.17 9.17 -0.22
N VAL A 93 14.09 10.47 0.06
CA VAL A 93 12.89 11.30 -0.21
C VAL A 93 13.06 11.94 -1.59
N PRO A 94 12.52 11.36 -2.68
CA PRO A 94 12.59 12.01 -3.98
C PRO A 94 11.71 13.26 -3.99
N GLN A 95 12.20 14.35 -4.60
CA GLN A 95 11.45 15.59 -4.83
C GLN A 95 10.40 15.48 -5.96
N SER A 96 10.11 14.29 -6.47
CA SER A 96 9.30 14.11 -7.69
C SER A 96 8.10 13.19 -7.50
N ALA A 97 7.03 13.59 -8.19
CA ALA A 97 5.67 13.08 -8.10
C ALA A 97 5.56 11.57 -8.27
N VAL A 98 4.56 11.00 -7.60
CA VAL A 98 4.14 9.61 -7.82
C VAL A 98 3.86 9.44 -9.32
N PRO A 99 4.53 8.50 -10.02
CA PRO A 99 4.21 8.23 -11.40
C PRO A 99 2.70 7.90 -11.50
N PRO A 100 1.99 8.47 -12.49
CA PRO A 100 0.57 8.22 -12.64
C PRO A 100 0.33 6.71 -12.69
N ALA A 101 -0.71 6.26 -12.00
CA ALA A 101 -1.17 4.87 -12.11
C ALA A 101 -1.29 4.56 -13.60
N GLN A 102 -0.57 3.54 -14.08
CA GLN A 102 -0.78 3.06 -15.44
C GLN A 102 -2.27 2.72 -15.57
N PRO A 103 -2.96 3.17 -16.63
CA PRO A 103 -4.37 2.86 -16.83
C PRO A 103 -4.57 1.36 -16.66
N VAL A 104 -5.53 0.98 -15.83
CA VAL A 104 -6.03 -0.40 -15.83
C VAL A 104 -6.59 -0.60 -17.23
N LEU A 105 -5.88 -1.37 -18.05
CA LEU A 105 -6.34 -1.76 -19.38
C LEU A 105 -7.79 -2.28 -19.24
N PRO A 106 -8.75 -1.79 -20.05
CA PRO A 106 -10.12 -2.26 -19.98
C PRO A 106 -10.17 -3.79 -20.05
N GLN A 107 -10.98 -4.39 -19.18
CA GLN A 107 -11.19 -5.83 -19.10
C GLN A 107 -11.69 -6.34 -20.46
N GLY A 108 -10.79 -6.93 -21.24
CA GLY A 108 -11.09 -7.37 -22.61
C GLY A 108 -9.89 -7.95 -23.34
N LEU A 109 -8.66 -7.58 -22.95
CA LEU A 109 -7.45 -8.24 -23.43
C LEU A 109 -6.99 -9.25 -22.37
N LYS A 110 -7.31 -10.54 -22.58
CA LYS A 110 -6.59 -11.63 -21.92
C LYS A 110 -5.11 -11.46 -22.29
N GLN A 111 -4.31 -10.86 -21.40
CA GLN A 111 -2.86 -10.91 -21.57
C GLN A 111 -2.47 -12.39 -21.52
N PRO A 112 -1.83 -12.92 -22.58
CA PRO A 112 -1.37 -14.30 -22.54
C PRO A 112 -0.41 -14.45 -21.36
N PRO A 113 -0.46 -15.57 -20.62
CA PRO A 113 0.50 -15.83 -19.54
C PRO A 113 1.90 -15.74 -20.13
N VAL A 114 2.73 -14.84 -19.57
CA VAL A 114 4.16 -14.83 -19.88
C VAL A 114 4.74 -15.99 -19.10
N GLN A 115 4.92 -17.15 -19.75
CA GLN A 115 5.70 -18.24 -19.19
C GLN A 115 7.16 -17.75 -19.10
N GLY A 116 7.56 -17.27 -17.92
CA GLY A 116 8.93 -16.89 -17.64
C GLY A 116 9.80 -18.13 -17.35
N PRO A 117 11.14 -18.02 -17.29
CA PRO A 117 12.00 -19.05 -16.73
C PRO A 117 11.58 -19.44 -15.29
N ARG A 118 11.90 -20.68 -14.85
CA ARG A 118 11.48 -21.25 -13.55
C ARG A 118 11.79 -20.34 -12.36
N GLU A 119 12.95 -19.70 -12.40
CA GLU A 119 13.38 -18.72 -11.42
C GLU A 119 12.44 -17.52 -11.26
N ILE A 120 11.71 -17.13 -12.31
CA ILE A 120 10.74 -16.03 -12.26
C ILE A 120 9.48 -16.48 -11.52
N ASP A 121 8.99 -17.70 -11.78
CA ASP A 121 7.80 -18.25 -11.13
C ASP A 121 8.05 -18.48 -9.62
N GLU A 122 9.23 -18.99 -9.27
CA GLU A 122 9.66 -19.11 -7.87
C GLU A 122 9.76 -17.75 -7.18
N GLU A 123 10.26 -16.73 -7.89
CA GLU A 123 10.36 -15.37 -7.35
C GLU A 123 8.99 -14.73 -7.09
N LEU A 124 7.99 -15.01 -7.93
CA LEU A 124 6.60 -14.54 -7.77
C LEU A 124 5.94 -15.09 -6.50
N ARG A 125 6.23 -16.36 -6.17
CA ARG A 125 5.67 -17.08 -5.02
C ARG A 125 6.47 -16.86 -3.72
N SER A 126 7.67 -16.30 -3.82
CA SER A 126 8.56 -16.06 -2.67
C SER A 126 8.16 -14.83 -1.84
N GLY A 127 8.18 -14.98 -0.52
CA GLY A 127 8.05 -13.85 0.42
C GLY A 127 9.26 -12.91 0.44
N LYS A 128 10.45 -13.40 0.06
CA LYS A 128 11.71 -12.62 0.07
C LYS A 128 11.70 -11.44 -0.90
N THR A 129 10.80 -11.46 -1.90
CA THR A 129 10.71 -10.42 -2.91
C THR A 129 9.65 -9.36 -2.57
N ALA A 130 8.96 -9.50 -1.43
CA ALA A 130 7.88 -8.60 -1.00
C ALA A 130 8.29 -7.12 -1.00
N ARG A 131 9.52 -6.81 -0.57
CA ARG A 131 10.08 -5.43 -0.54
C ARG A 131 11.19 -5.20 -1.57
N LYS A 132 11.48 -6.17 -2.44
CA LYS A 132 12.53 -6.04 -3.47
C LYS A 132 12.16 -5.06 -4.59
N TYR A 133 10.87 -5.02 -4.95
CA TYR A 133 10.31 -4.16 -5.98
C TYR A 133 9.29 -3.19 -5.38
N PRO A 134 9.06 -2.01 -5.98
CA PRO A 134 8.03 -1.10 -5.52
C PRO A 134 6.65 -1.74 -5.58
N VAL A 135 5.81 -1.43 -4.59
CA VAL A 135 4.42 -1.91 -4.53
C VAL A 135 3.49 -0.73 -4.64
N VAL A 136 2.57 -0.78 -5.61
CA VAL A 136 1.49 0.20 -5.74
C VAL A 136 0.27 -0.38 -5.06
N VAL A 137 -0.26 0.35 -4.08
CA VAL A 137 -1.48 0.00 -3.36
C VAL A 137 -2.55 1.04 -3.67
N THR A 138 -3.76 0.59 -4.01
CA THR A 138 -4.94 1.44 -4.21
C THR A 138 -6.07 0.98 -3.29
N CYS A 139 -6.77 1.92 -2.66
CA CYS A 139 -7.86 1.65 -1.72
C CYS A 139 -8.70 2.91 -1.47
N GLU A 140 -9.89 2.78 -0.91
CA GLU A 140 -10.70 3.96 -0.58
C GLU A 140 -10.23 4.69 0.68
N LYS A 141 -9.72 3.94 1.69
CA LYS A 141 -9.37 4.50 2.99
C LYS A 141 -8.15 3.83 3.62
N VAL A 142 -7.30 4.66 4.23
CA VAL A 142 -6.18 4.23 5.07
C VAL A 142 -6.26 4.95 6.41
N GLU A 143 -6.32 4.20 7.50
CA GLU A 143 -6.20 4.72 8.86
C GLU A 143 -4.86 4.28 9.44
N TYR A 144 -3.99 5.23 9.77
CA TYR A 144 -2.66 4.96 10.28
C TYR A 144 -2.50 5.52 11.69
N THR A 145 -2.28 4.64 12.66
CA THR A 145 -1.90 5.01 14.02
C THR A 145 -0.39 5.05 14.10
N TYR A 146 0.20 6.18 14.51
CA TYR A 146 1.64 6.38 14.66
C TYR A 146 2.08 6.52 16.11
N ALA A 147 1.22 6.10 17.05
CA ALA A 147 1.59 5.96 18.44
C ALA A 147 2.65 4.85 18.61
N LYS A 148 3.74 5.16 19.32
CA LYS A 148 4.78 4.18 19.69
C LYS A 148 4.15 2.97 20.38
N GLY A 149 4.52 1.75 19.96
CA GLY A 149 3.97 0.49 20.45
C GLY A 149 2.65 0.07 19.77
N ARG A 150 2.08 0.91 18.90
CA ARG A 150 0.81 0.69 18.20
C ARG A 150 0.86 1.22 16.77
N LYS A 151 2.04 1.18 16.15
CA LYS A 151 2.19 1.62 14.76
C LYS A 151 1.49 0.66 13.82
N GLN A 152 0.34 1.06 13.29
CA GLN A 152 -0.51 0.19 12.50
C GLN A 152 -1.27 0.96 11.44
N ALA A 153 -1.32 0.43 10.22
CA ALA A 153 -2.22 0.88 9.16
C ALA A 153 -3.38 -0.10 9.00
N ILE A 154 -4.61 0.41 8.97
CA ILE A 154 -5.82 -0.32 8.60
C ILE A 154 -6.26 0.23 7.24
N ILE A 155 -6.33 -0.65 6.25
CA ILE A 155 -6.60 -0.32 4.86
C ILE A 155 -7.92 -0.97 4.47
N THR A 156 -8.89 -0.18 4.01
CA THR A 156 -10.24 -0.63 3.69
C THR A 156 -10.75 -0.02 2.38
N GLY A 157 -11.89 -0.52 1.90
CA GLY A 157 -12.46 -0.14 0.61
C GLY A 157 -11.69 -0.80 -0.53
N SER A 158 -11.72 -2.14 -0.53
CA SER A 158 -11.14 -3.00 -1.56
C SER A 158 -9.66 -2.74 -1.86
N PRO A 159 -8.76 -2.83 -0.84
CA PRO A 159 -7.33 -2.74 -1.07
C PRO A 159 -6.84 -3.67 -2.17
N LYS A 160 -6.04 -3.10 -3.05
CA LYS A 160 -5.35 -3.78 -4.14
C LYS A 160 -3.89 -3.42 -4.11
N ALA A 161 -3.03 -4.39 -3.86
CA ALA A 161 -1.58 -4.26 -3.89
C ALA A 161 -1.03 -4.94 -5.15
N ARG A 162 -0.35 -4.19 -6.01
CA ARG A 162 0.28 -4.69 -7.24
C ARG A 162 1.76 -4.42 -7.23
N GLN A 163 2.54 -5.45 -7.51
CA GLN A 163 3.98 -5.37 -7.62
C GLN A 163 4.42 -5.78 -9.03
N GLN A 164 5.10 -4.87 -9.72
CA GLN A 164 5.72 -5.14 -11.01
C GLN A 164 7.16 -5.60 -10.78
N MET A 165 7.53 -6.73 -11.37
CA MET A 165 8.79 -7.43 -11.17
C MET A 165 9.58 -7.48 -12.50
N ARG A 166 10.74 -8.15 -12.49
CA ARG A 166 11.63 -8.26 -13.66
C ARG A 166 10.92 -8.90 -14.87
N ALA A 167 11.37 -8.57 -16.07
CA ALA A 167 10.87 -9.16 -17.33
C ALA A 167 9.34 -9.05 -17.52
N GLY A 168 8.72 -7.99 -16.97
CA GLY A 168 7.29 -7.76 -17.11
C GLY A 168 6.41 -8.66 -16.24
N SER A 169 6.99 -9.51 -15.37
CA SER A 169 6.22 -10.32 -14.44
C SER A 169 5.56 -9.45 -13.36
N TRP A 170 4.44 -9.92 -12.82
CA TRP A 170 3.69 -9.17 -11.81
C TRP A 170 2.98 -10.11 -10.84
N ARG A 171 2.74 -9.61 -9.64
CA ARG A 171 1.79 -10.21 -8.70
C ARG A 171 0.87 -9.16 -8.11
N GLU A 172 -0.32 -9.61 -7.75
CA GLU A 172 -1.41 -8.77 -7.28
C GLU A 172 -2.12 -9.47 -6.13
N ILE A 173 -2.40 -8.72 -5.07
CA ILE A 173 -3.16 -9.17 -3.92
C ILE A 173 -4.32 -8.20 -3.74
N THR A 174 -5.54 -8.73 -3.67
CA THR A 174 -6.74 -7.98 -3.36
C THR A 174 -7.45 -8.57 -2.16
N GLY A 175 -8.14 -7.73 -1.40
CA GLY A 175 -9.06 -8.20 -0.37
C GLY A 175 -9.97 -7.09 0.12
N PRO A 176 -10.91 -7.38 1.01
CA PRO A 176 -11.78 -6.38 1.64
C PRO A 176 -11.05 -5.46 2.62
N LYS A 177 -10.08 -6.01 3.37
CA LYS A 177 -9.36 -5.32 4.43
C LYS A 177 -7.92 -5.80 4.51
N ALA A 178 -7.00 -4.88 4.74
CA ALA A 178 -5.63 -5.19 5.09
C ALA A 178 -5.19 -4.44 6.35
N ILE A 179 -4.34 -5.07 7.14
CA ILE A 179 -3.80 -4.55 8.39
C ILE A 179 -2.29 -4.68 8.31
N TYR A 180 -1.57 -3.57 8.39
CA TYR A 180 -0.11 -3.57 8.44
C TYR A 180 0.36 -3.14 9.83
N GLU A 181 1.03 -4.03 10.54
CA GLU A 181 1.67 -3.77 11.82
C GLU A 181 3.14 -3.40 11.56
N GLU A 182 3.46 -2.10 11.54
CA GLU A 182 4.77 -1.60 11.11
C GLU A 182 5.91 -2.08 12.01
N GLU A 183 5.71 -2.04 13.34
CA GLU A 183 6.74 -2.47 14.30
C GLU A 183 7.04 -3.97 14.23
N LYS A 184 6.11 -4.77 13.71
CA LYS A 184 6.29 -6.21 13.49
C LYS A 184 6.65 -6.55 12.05
N GLU A 185 6.53 -5.59 11.14
CA GLU A 185 6.64 -5.78 9.69
C GLU A 185 5.73 -6.90 9.16
N ILE A 186 4.49 -6.96 9.66
CA ILE A 186 3.49 -7.96 9.28
C ILE A 186 2.32 -7.29 8.56
N LEU A 187 2.05 -7.73 7.34
CA LEU A 187 0.82 -7.44 6.60
C LEU A 187 -0.14 -8.61 6.72
N THR A 188 -1.36 -8.35 7.17
CA THR A 188 -2.46 -9.31 7.20
C THR A 188 -3.58 -8.82 6.29
N VAL A 189 -3.95 -9.59 5.28
CA VAL A 189 -5.13 -9.36 4.43
C VAL A 189 -6.22 -10.32 4.89
N LEU A 190 -7.41 -9.79 5.16
CA LEU A 190 -8.54 -10.50 5.73
C LEU A 190 -9.71 -10.49 4.76
N SER A 191 -10.35 -11.64 4.64
CA SER A 191 -11.65 -11.79 3.99
C SER A 191 -12.75 -11.06 4.76
N SER A 192 -13.92 -10.94 4.13
CA SER A 192 -15.17 -10.68 4.84
C SER A 192 -15.48 -11.85 5.78
N GLU A 193 -16.32 -11.65 6.80
CA GLU A 193 -16.63 -12.70 7.78
C GLU A 193 -17.12 -13.99 7.09
N GLY A 194 -16.41 -15.10 7.32
CA GLY A 194 -16.71 -16.40 6.72
C GLY A 194 -16.43 -16.53 5.21
N GLY A 195 -15.89 -15.50 4.55
CA GLY A 195 -15.64 -15.47 3.11
C GLY A 195 -14.25 -15.95 2.66
N HIS A 196 -14.04 -15.98 1.35
CA HIS A 196 -12.78 -16.31 0.65
C HIS A 196 -12.45 -15.27 -0.43
N ASP A 197 -12.60 -14.00 -0.08
CA ASP A 197 -12.48 -12.84 -0.97
C ASP A 197 -11.08 -12.19 -0.94
N VAL A 198 -10.12 -12.78 -0.22
CA VAL A 198 -8.69 -12.48 -0.45
C VAL A 198 -8.26 -13.22 -1.71
N ARG A 199 -7.73 -12.50 -2.70
CA ARG A 199 -7.32 -13.08 -3.98
C ARG A 199 -5.88 -12.73 -4.30
N MET A 200 -5.13 -13.71 -4.78
CA MET A 200 -3.74 -13.59 -5.17
C MET A 200 -3.62 -14.02 -6.63
N LYS A 201 -3.14 -13.12 -7.48
CA LYS A 201 -2.91 -13.38 -8.90
C LYS A 201 -1.49 -13.07 -9.29
N ASN A 202 -0.97 -13.77 -10.29
CA ASN A 202 0.31 -13.42 -10.87
C ASN A 202 0.36 -13.66 -12.38
N SER A 203 1.43 -13.17 -13.01
CA SER A 203 1.67 -13.32 -14.46
C SER A 203 1.95 -14.76 -14.90
N ALA A 204 2.34 -15.65 -13.98
CA ALA A 204 2.51 -17.08 -14.26
C ALA A 204 1.16 -17.78 -14.48
N GLY A 205 0.06 -17.13 -14.11
CA GLY A 205 -1.31 -17.64 -14.24
C GLY A 205 -1.84 -18.30 -12.98
N ASP A 206 -1.17 -18.10 -11.83
CA ASP A 206 -1.74 -18.48 -10.54
C ASP A 206 -2.93 -17.58 -10.22
N ASP A 207 -4.00 -18.18 -9.74
CA ASP A 207 -5.20 -17.50 -9.28
C ASP A 207 -5.71 -18.25 -8.04
N LEU A 208 -5.40 -17.69 -6.88
CA LEU A 208 -5.68 -18.28 -5.58
C LEU A 208 -6.63 -17.37 -4.80
N THR A 209 -7.58 -17.97 -4.10
CA THR A 209 -8.45 -17.33 -3.11
C THR A 209 -8.13 -17.85 -1.72
N ALA A 210 -8.29 -17.01 -0.70
CA ALA A 210 -8.02 -17.36 0.68
C ALA A 210 -8.97 -16.62 1.63
N GLN A 211 -9.14 -17.15 2.84
CA GLN A 211 -9.79 -16.43 3.92
C GLN A 211 -8.84 -15.39 4.54
N LYS A 212 -7.57 -15.74 4.66
CA LYS A 212 -6.56 -14.88 5.28
C LYS A 212 -5.22 -15.07 4.60
N LEU A 213 -4.51 -13.96 4.41
CA LEU A 213 -3.13 -13.94 3.94
C LEU A 213 -2.28 -13.16 4.94
N VAL A 214 -1.15 -13.72 5.34
CA VAL A 214 -0.16 -13.10 6.23
C VAL A 214 1.17 -13.04 5.52
N ILE A 215 1.76 -11.85 5.43
CA ILE A 215 3.07 -11.60 4.84
C ILE A 215 3.95 -10.94 5.91
N SER A 216 5.00 -11.64 6.30
CA SER A 216 6.10 -11.10 7.10
C SER A 216 7.17 -10.56 6.15
N THR A 217 7.54 -9.29 6.33
CA THR A 217 8.67 -8.67 5.63
C THR A 217 9.88 -8.45 6.53
N THR A 218 9.91 -9.05 7.72
CA THR A 218 11.06 -9.02 8.62
C THR A 218 12.28 -9.66 7.98
N GLU A 219 13.38 -8.92 7.95
CA GLU A 219 14.65 -9.38 7.38
C GLU A 219 15.08 -10.72 8.00
N GLY A 220 15.34 -11.71 7.14
CA GLY A 220 15.72 -13.07 7.53
C GLY A 220 14.56 -13.94 8.07
N LYS A 221 13.34 -13.41 8.15
CA LYS A 221 12.11 -14.12 8.55
C LYS A 221 10.96 -13.84 7.56
N GLU A 222 11.30 -13.61 6.31
CA GLU A 222 10.31 -13.32 5.27
C GLU A 222 9.48 -14.57 4.99
N LYS A 223 8.16 -14.47 5.15
CA LYS A 223 7.26 -15.60 4.98
C LYS A 223 5.90 -15.11 4.48
N MET A 224 5.30 -15.91 3.59
CA MET A 224 3.92 -15.75 3.18
C MET A 224 3.13 -16.98 3.62
N THR A 225 2.01 -16.78 4.31
CA THR A 225 1.13 -17.86 4.79
C THR A 225 -0.31 -17.51 4.46
N GLY A 226 -1.03 -18.42 3.80
CA GLY A 226 -2.47 -18.29 3.61
C GLY A 226 -3.24 -19.31 4.44
N THR A 227 -4.49 -18.99 4.78
CA THR A 227 -5.42 -19.87 5.49
C THR A 227 -6.63 -20.12 4.61
N LEU A 228 -7.06 -21.39 4.52
CA LEU A 228 -8.13 -21.86 3.65
C LEU A 228 -7.94 -21.40 2.19
N ILE A 229 -6.81 -21.79 1.60
CA ILE A 229 -6.45 -21.44 0.23
C ILE A 229 -7.12 -22.40 -0.75
N GLU A 230 -7.77 -21.85 -1.76
CA GLU A 230 -8.34 -22.57 -2.90
C GLU A 230 -7.87 -21.91 -4.19
N GLY A 231 -7.83 -22.65 -5.30
CA GLY A 231 -7.55 -22.07 -6.61
C GLY A 231 -6.58 -22.88 -7.46
N VAL A 232 -6.10 -22.26 -8.52
CA VAL A 232 -5.25 -22.90 -9.52
C VAL A 232 -3.84 -22.34 -9.41
N MET A 233 -2.89 -23.22 -9.15
CA MET A 233 -1.47 -22.95 -9.36
C MET A 233 -1.06 -23.61 -10.66
N LYS A 234 -0.43 -22.86 -11.57
CA LYS A 234 0.15 -23.49 -12.75
C LYS A 234 1.45 -24.17 -12.36
N VAL A 235 1.41 -25.50 -12.41
CA VAL A 235 2.56 -26.39 -12.28
C VAL A 235 3.03 -26.74 -13.69
N ARG A 236 4.35 -26.83 -13.89
CA ARG A 236 4.91 -27.18 -15.21
C ARG A 236 4.79 -28.69 -15.43
N GLU A 237 4.58 -29.12 -16.69
CA GLU A 237 4.40 -30.54 -17.03
C GLU A 237 5.61 -31.42 -16.65
N ASP A 238 6.80 -30.83 -16.64
CA ASP A 238 8.06 -31.44 -16.22
C ASP A 238 8.17 -31.66 -14.69
N GLU A 239 7.37 -30.98 -13.87
CA GLU A 239 7.27 -31.23 -12.42
C GLU A 239 6.26 -32.33 -12.09
N VAL A 240 5.25 -32.55 -12.93
CA VAL A 240 4.24 -33.63 -12.74
C VAL A 240 4.86 -35.01 -13.00
N LYS A 241 5.92 -35.09 -13.81
CA LYS A 241 6.56 -36.36 -14.19
C LYS A 241 7.48 -36.94 -13.12
N SER A 242 7.85 -36.20 -12.06
CA SER A 242 8.79 -36.69 -11.04
C SER A 242 8.16 -37.48 -9.89
N GLU A 243 6.82 -37.51 -9.75
CA GLU A 243 6.14 -38.29 -8.69
C GLU A 243 5.47 -39.59 -9.19
N GLY A 244 5.67 -39.95 -10.47
CA GLY A 244 5.03 -41.10 -11.11
C GLY A 244 5.98 -42.21 -11.58
N GLY A 245 7.08 -42.46 -10.87
CA GLY A 245 8.01 -43.52 -11.23
C GLY A 245 8.94 -43.93 -10.09
N GLY A 246 8.58 -45.00 -9.39
CA GLY A 246 9.38 -45.64 -8.34
C GLY A 246 8.54 -46.60 -7.51
#